data_AF-A0A193QHA6-F1
#
_entry.id   AF-A0A193QHA6-F1
#
_cell.length_a   1.000
_cell.length_b   1.000
_cell.length_c   1.000
_cell.angle_alpha   90.00
_cell.angle_beta   90.00
_cell.angle_gamma   90.00
#
_symmetry.space_group_name_H-M   'P 1'
#
loop_
_entity.id
_entity.type
_entity.pdbx_description
1 polymer ?
#
loop_
_entity_poly.entity_id
_entity_poly.type
_entity_poly.pdbx_seq_one_letter_code
_entity_poly.pdbx_strand_id
1 'polypeptide(L)'
;MNPELRNRLIKATAGGAIALATVLIQWHKGVRYTPYRDSGGVLSVCYGHTGSDIIPGKRYSAAECQSLLDSDLKAAMAVVDANVTVPLTESQKAALASFAYNVGSGAFERSTLLKKLNAGDRVGACDEMRRWKYVDGKISRGLINRRAIEQELCLRSD
;
A
#
# COMPACT_ATOMS: atom_id res chain seq x y z
N MET A 1 3.28 -3.14 15.25
CA MET A 1 4.38 -3.30 14.29
C MET A 1 5.66 -3.66 15.05
N ASN A 2 6.59 -4.39 14.43
CA ASN A 2 7.85 -4.72 15.09
C ASN A 2 8.78 -3.48 15.20
N PRO A 3 9.80 -3.50 16.08
CA PRO A 3 10.68 -2.35 16.30
C PRO A 3 11.45 -1.92 15.04
N GLU A 4 11.82 -2.86 14.17
CA GLU A 4 12.55 -2.56 12.94
C GLU A 4 11.73 -1.69 11.99
N LEU A 5 10.50 -2.11 11.67
CA LEU A 5 9.60 -1.33 10.82
C LEU A 5 9.28 0.02 11.45
N ARG A 6 9.06 0.06 12.77
CA ARG A 6 8.81 1.31 13.49
C ARG A 6 9.98 2.29 13.29
N ASN A 7 11.22 1.83 13.43
CA ASN A 7 12.40 2.67 13.25
C ASN A 7 12.57 3.16 11.81
N ARG A 8 12.25 2.33 10.81
CA ARG A 8 12.25 2.74 9.40
C ARG A 8 11.22 3.83 9.13
N LEU A 9 10.01 3.69 9.69
CA LEU A 9 8.94 4.69 9.56
C LEU A 9 9.31 6.01 10.22
N ILE A 10 9.90 5.98 11.44
CA ILE A 10 10.36 7.19 12.13
C ILE A 10 11.38 7.97 11.28
N LYS A 11 12.32 7.26 10.64
CA LYS A 11 13.30 7.90 9.74
C LYS A 11 12.66 8.49 8.49
N ALA A 12 11.55 7.91 8.03
CA ALA A 12 10.84 8.35 6.83
C ALA A 12 9.85 9.51 7.08
N THR A 13 9.51 9.83 8.34
CA THR A 13 8.52 10.87 8.68
C THR A 13 8.83 12.23 8.04
N ALA A 14 10.11 12.62 7.96
CA ALA A 14 10.52 13.89 7.34
C ALA A 14 10.20 13.98 5.82
N GLY A 15 10.00 12.83 5.15
CA GLY A 15 9.60 12.76 3.73
C GLY A 15 8.09 12.65 3.53
N GLY A 16 7.28 12.79 4.58
CA GLY A 16 5.82 12.75 4.53
C GLY A 16 5.23 11.41 4.07
N ALA A 17 4.02 11.47 3.55
CA ALA A 17 3.19 10.32 3.23
C ALA A 17 3.82 9.41 2.17
N ILE A 18 4.52 10.00 1.20
CA ILE A 18 5.20 9.24 0.13
C ILE A 18 6.31 8.39 0.74
N ALA A 19 7.18 8.97 1.56
CA ALA A 19 8.28 8.22 2.17
C ALA A 19 7.78 7.11 3.11
N LEU A 20 6.74 7.40 3.91
CA LEU A 20 6.09 6.40 4.77
C LEU A 20 5.48 5.25 3.95
N ALA A 21 4.75 5.56 2.89
CA ALA A 21 4.12 4.56 2.02
C ALA A 21 5.17 3.72 1.28
N THR A 22 6.28 4.32 0.83
CA THR A 22 7.42 3.59 0.26
C THR A 22 7.97 2.56 1.24
N VAL A 23 8.18 2.94 2.51
CA VAL A 23 8.63 1.98 3.55
C VAL A 23 7.64 0.84 3.72
N LEU A 24 6.32 1.13 3.78
CA LEU A 24 5.29 0.10 3.90
C LEU A 24 5.28 -0.87 2.71
N ILE A 25 5.32 -0.35 1.48
CA ILE A 25 5.26 -1.18 0.27
C ILE A 25 6.49 -2.09 0.20
N GLN A 26 7.69 -1.54 0.40
CA GLN A 26 8.92 -2.32 0.42
C GLN A 26 8.88 -3.41 1.49
N TRP A 27 8.39 -3.09 2.69
CA TRP A 27 8.24 -4.03 3.79
C TRP A 27 7.27 -5.17 3.46
N HIS A 28 6.12 -4.86 2.84
CA HIS A 28 5.07 -5.85 2.58
C HIS A 28 5.32 -6.71 1.35
N LYS A 29 5.90 -6.14 0.29
CA LYS A 29 6.03 -6.80 -1.01
C LYS A 29 7.34 -7.54 -1.16
N GLY A 30 8.42 -7.06 -0.53
CA GLY A 30 9.78 -7.44 -0.90
C GLY A 30 10.08 -7.08 -2.37
N VAL A 31 11.28 -7.44 -2.84
CA VAL A 31 11.72 -7.13 -4.21
C VAL A 31 12.04 -8.39 -5.00
N ARG A 32 11.56 -8.45 -6.25
CA ARG A 32 11.96 -9.47 -7.23
C ARG A 32 12.44 -8.80 -8.51
N TYR A 33 13.76 -8.83 -8.73
CA TYR A 33 14.41 -8.14 -9.86
C TYR A 33 14.14 -8.78 -11.23
N THR A 34 13.68 -10.01 -11.27
CA THR A 34 13.34 -10.70 -12.52
C THR A 34 11.83 -10.90 -12.57
N PRO A 35 11.16 -10.63 -13.71
CA PRO A 35 9.73 -10.86 -13.88
C PRO A 35 9.32 -12.29 -13.51
N TYR A 36 8.16 -12.39 -12.86
CA TYR A 36 7.56 -13.65 -12.40
C TYR A 36 6.05 -13.59 -12.56
N ARG A 37 5.37 -14.75 -12.58
CA ARG A 37 3.91 -14.79 -12.46
C ARG A 37 3.53 -14.84 -10.99
N ASP A 38 2.66 -13.93 -10.57
CA ASP A 38 2.10 -13.94 -9.21
C ASP A 38 1.07 -15.09 -9.03
N SER A 39 0.45 -15.19 -7.86
CA SER A 39 -0.56 -16.24 -7.61
C SER A 39 -1.81 -16.12 -8.49
N GLY A 40 -2.07 -14.95 -9.06
CA GLY A 40 -3.15 -14.72 -10.03
C GLY A 40 -2.72 -14.96 -11.48
N GLY A 41 -1.47 -15.36 -11.73
CA GLY A 41 -0.94 -15.58 -13.07
C GLY A 41 -0.49 -14.30 -13.80
N VAL A 42 -0.53 -13.13 -13.14
CA VAL A 42 -0.18 -11.84 -13.72
C VAL A 42 1.34 -11.66 -13.72
N LEU A 43 1.89 -11.22 -14.86
CA LEU A 43 3.32 -10.92 -14.96
C LEU A 43 3.65 -9.71 -14.08
N SER A 44 4.57 -9.91 -13.14
CA SER A 44 4.93 -8.96 -12.10
C SER A 44 6.44 -8.84 -11.95
N VAL A 45 6.94 -7.69 -11.50
CA VAL A 45 8.36 -7.46 -11.20
C VAL A 45 8.54 -6.47 -10.03
N CYS A 46 9.77 -6.35 -9.52
CA CYS A 46 10.15 -5.39 -8.48
C CYS A 46 9.29 -5.53 -7.22
N TYR A 47 8.64 -4.45 -6.78
CA TYR A 47 7.77 -4.43 -5.59
C TYR A 47 6.32 -4.84 -5.89
N GLY A 48 6.15 -5.69 -6.91
CA GLY A 48 4.84 -6.12 -7.38
C GLY A 48 4.23 -5.21 -8.45
N HIS A 49 5.08 -4.51 -9.20
CA HIS A 49 4.69 -3.75 -10.38
C HIS A 49 4.12 -4.70 -11.44
N THR A 50 3.03 -4.30 -12.08
CA THR A 50 2.36 -5.00 -13.17
C THR A 50 2.10 -4.01 -14.30
N GLY A 51 2.37 -4.40 -15.55
CA GLY A 51 2.20 -3.50 -16.69
C GLY A 51 2.66 -4.13 -17.99
N SER A 52 2.22 -3.56 -19.11
CA SER A 52 2.66 -3.96 -20.45
C SER A 52 4.11 -3.55 -20.75
N ASP A 53 4.69 -2.67 -19.93
CA ASP A 53 6.07 -2.21 -19.97
C ASP A 53 7.07 -3.19 -19.33
N ILE A 54 6.58 -4.28 -18.72
CA ILE A 54 7.45 -5.34 -18.21
C ILE A 54 8.10 -6.09 -19.38
N ILE A 55 9.43 -6.14 -19.38
CA ILE A 55 10.23 -6.86 -20.39
C ILE A 55 10.52 -8.29 -19.89
N PRO A 56 9.94 -9.34 -20.49
CA PRO A 56 10.19 -10.72 -20.07
C PRO A 56 11.69 -11.08 -20.13
N GLY A 57 12.18 -11.77 -19.11
CA GLY A 57 13.58 -12.21 -19.03
C GLY A 57 14.59 -11.12 -18.64
N LYS A 58 14.21 -9.84 -18.61
CA LYS A 58 15.08 -8.76 -18.12
C LYS A 58 15.30 -8.89 -16.61
N ARG A 59 16.54 -8.68 -16.16
CA ARG A 59 16.83 -8.39 -14.74
C ARG A 59 16.85 -6.88 -14.54
N TYR A 60 15.91 -6.37 -13.75
CA TYR A 60 15.81 -4.96 -13.39
C TYR A 60 16.83 -4.63 -12.30
N SER A 61 17.38 -3.42 -12.36
CA SER A 61 18.23 -2.84 -11.33
C SER A 61 17.42 -2.32 -10.14
N ALA A 62 18.11 -2.03 -9.03
CA ALA A 62 17.49 -1.38 -7.87
C ALA A 62 16.90 -0.01 -8.23
N ALA A 63 17.58 0.76 -9.07
CA ALA A 63 17.09 2.07 -9.52
C ALA A 63 15.84 1.96 -10.37
N GLU A 64 15.78 1.00 -11.30
CA GLU A 64 14.57 0.76 -12.10
C GLU A 64 13.41 0.29 -11.23
N CYS A 65 13.66 -0.61 -10.26
CA CYS A 65 12.62 -1.04 -9.33
C CYS A 65 12.12 0.09 -8.43
N GLN A 66 12.99 1.02 -8.04
CA GLN A 66 12.58 2.21 -7.29
C GLN A 66 11.75 3.14 -8.18
N SER A 67 12.14 3.37 -9.43
CA SER A 67 11.38 4.21 -10.36
C SER A 67 9.99 3.64 -10.66
N LEU A 68 9.86 2.32 -10.81
CA LEU A 68 8.56 1.65 -10.94
C LEU A 68 7.72 1.83 -9.67
N LEU A 69 8.32 1.65 -8.48
CA LEU A 69 7.64 1.88 -7.22
C LEU A 69 7.14 3.32 -7.07
N ASP A 70 7.97 4.30 -7.41
CA ASP A 70 7.61 5.72 -7.32
C ASP A 70 6.42 6.04 -8.24
N SER A 71 6.41 5.48 -9.46
CA SER A 71 5.31 5.62 -10.41
C SER A 71 4.01 4.98 -9.90
N ASP A 72 4.08 3.72 -9.47
CA ASP A 72 2.91 2.98 -8.98
C ASP A 72 2.35 3.61 -7.68
N LEU A 73 3.23 4.06 -6.79
CA LEU A 73 2.83 4.74 -5.56
C LEU A 73 2.21 6.09 -5.85
N LYS A 74 2.72 6.84 -6.83
CA LYS A 74 2.10 8.10 -7.27
C LYS A 74 0.67 7.86 -7.78
N ALA A 75 0.44 6.78 -8.52
CA ALA A 75 -0.91 6.40 -8.94
C ALA A 75 -1.81 6.06 -7.74
N ALA A 76 -1.31 5.29 -6.77
CA ALA A 76 -2.07 5.00 -5.54
C ALA A 76 -2.38 6.25 -4.72
N MET A 77 -1.44 7.19 -4.60
CA MET A 77 -1.65 8.49 -3.95
C MET A 77 -2.72 9.31 -4.66
N ALA A 78 -2.68 9.37 -6.00
CA ALA A 78 -3.69 10.09 -6.78
C ALA A 78 -5.10 9.52 -6.58
N VAL A 79 -5.23 8.21 -6.44
CA VAL A 79 -6.52 7.57 -6.11
C VAL A 79 -7.01 8.00 -4.73
N VAL A 80 -6.14 8.06 -3.73
CA VAL A 80 -6.51 8.54 -2.39
C VAL A 80 -6.93 10.01 -2.45
N ASP A 81 -6.14 10.86 -3.10
CA ASP A 81 -6.38 12.30 -3.18
C ASP A 81 -7.66 12.64 -3.95
N ALA A 82 -8.00 11.87 -4.99
CA ALA A 82 -9.21 12.09 -5.78
C ALA A 82 -10.49 11.70 -5.04
N ASN A 83 -10.41 10.81 -4.04
CA ASN A 83 -11.59 10.17 -3.45
C ASN A 83 -11.82 10.53 -1.97
N VAL A 84 -10.78 10.92 -1.25
CA VAL A 84 -10.91 11.32 0.15
C VAL A 84 -11.27 12.80 0.24
N THR A 85 -12.37 13.09 0.93
CA THR A 85 -12.94 14.46 1.01
C THR A 85 -12.71 15.13 2.36
N VAL A 86 -11.96 14.49 3.26
CA VAL A 86 -11.63 14.99 4.60
C VAL A 86 -10.12 15.17 4.73
N PRO A 87 -9.63 16.10 5.58
CA PRO A 87 -8.21 16.24 5.84
C PRO A 87 -7.60 14.96 6.41
N LEU A 88 -6.40 14.62 5.94
CA LEU A 88 -5.62 13.47 6.39
C LEU A 88 -4.29 13.93 7.00
N THR A 89 -3.82 13.19 8.00
CA THR A 89 -2.41 13.25 8.41
C THR A 89 -1.53 12.54 7.37
N GLU A 90 -0.22 12.80 7.41
CA GLU A 90 0.73 12.12 6.52
C GLU A 90 0.73 10.60 6.74
N SER A 91 0.64 10.13 7.99
CA SER A 91 0.52 8.70 8.30
C SER A 91 -0.79 8.09 7.78
N GLN A 92 -1.91 8.80 7.92
CA GLN A 92 -3.20 8.35 7.37
C GLN A 92 -3.14 8.21 5.85
N LYS A 93 -2.64 9.24 5.17
CA LYS A 93 -2.49 9.22 3.70
C LYS A 93 -1.55 8.10 3.26
N ALA A 94 -0.44 7.88 3.95
CA ALA A 94 0.49 6.78 3.67
C ALA A 94 -0.15 5.40 3.84
N ALA A 95 -0.92 5.19 4.91
CA ALA A 95 -1.62 3.94 5.17
C ALA A 95 -2.67 3.65 4.09
N LEU A 96 -3.45 4.67 3.70
CA LEU A 96 -4.46 4.57 2.65
C LEU A 96 -3.83 4.30 1.29
N ALA A 97 -2.70 4.96 0.97
CA ALA A 97 -1.97 4.71 -0.28
C ALA A 97 -1.39 3.30 -0.33
N SER A 98 -0.79 2.80 0.76
CA SER A 98 -0.35 1.40 0.86
C SER A 98 -1.52 0.43 0.69
N PHE A 99 -2.66 0.73 1.29
CA PHE A 99 -3.87 -0.08 1.17
C PHE A 99 -4.37 -0.10 -0.28
N ALA A 100 -4.56 1.06 -0.91
CA ALA A 100 -4.97 1.23 -2.30
C ALA A 100 -4.00 0.56 -3.30
N TYR A 101 -2.69 0.67 -3.07
CA TYR A 101 -1.66 -0.03 -3.85
C TYR A 101 -1.89 -1.54 -3.89
N ASN A 102 -2.42 -2.11 -2.80
CA ASN A 102 -2.61 -3.56 -2.71
C ASN A 102 -3.98 -4.06 -3.12
N VAL A 103 -5.05 -3.33 -2.81
CA VAL A 103 -6.40 -3.76 -3.18
C VAL A 103 -6.82 -3.26 -4.57
N GLY A 104 -6.10 -2.29 -5.13
CA GLY A 104 -6.43 -1.62 -6.38
C GLY A 104 -7.44 -0.48 -6.20
N SER A 105 -7.44 0.46 -7.15
CA SER A 105 -8.26 1.67 -7.10
C SER A 105 -9.75 1.39 -6.99
N GLY A 106 -10.29 0.54 -7.87
CA GLY A 106 -11.73 0.25 -7.87
C GLY A 106 -12.22 -0.41 -6.57
N ALA A 107 -11.38 -1.20 -5.90
CA ALA A 107 -11.71 -1.77 -4.60
C ALA A 107 -11.69 -0.72 -3.49
N PHE A 108 -10.70 0.19 -3.52
CA PHE A 108 -10.61 1.32 -2.60
C PHE A 108 -11.81 2.27 -2.72
N GLU A 109 -12.13 2.71 -3.94
CA GLU A 109 -13.21 3.65 -4.26
C GLU A 109 -14.59 3.16 -3.80
N ARG A 110 -14.84 1.84 -3.89
CA ARG A 110 -16.12 1.25 -3.47
C ARG A 110 -16.14 0.78 -2.02
N SER A 111 -15.04 0.94 -1.29
CA SER A 111 -14.89 0.37 0.05
C SER A 111 -15.78 1.05 1.09
N THR A 112 -16.25 0.26 2.06
CA THR A 112 -16.86 0.80 3.29
C THR A 112 -15.88 1.66 4.07
N LEU A 113 -14.58 1.36 3.98
CA LEU A 113 -13.52 2.17 4.56
C LEU A 113 -13.60 3.63 4.08
N LEU A 114 -13.63 3.85 2.77
CA LEU A 114 -13.68 5.20 2.20
C LEU A 114 -14.98 5.91 2.59
N LYS A 115 -16.11 5.21 2.55
CA LYS A 115 -17.41 5.75 2.97
C LYS A 115 -17.39 6.26 4.41
N LYS A 116 -16.84 5.47 5.34
CA LYS A 116 -16.70 5.86 6.74
C LYS A 116 -15.76 7.05 6.92
N LEU A 117 -14.62 7.02 6.22
CA LEU A 117 -13.62 8.09 6.30
C LEU A 117 -14.21 9.43 5.87
N ASN A 118 -14.90 9.47 4.72
CA ASN A 118 -15.53 10.68 4.20
C ASN A 118 -16.74 11.13 5.04
N ALA A 119 -17.34 10.25 5.83
CA ALA A 119 -18.34 10.59 6.83
C ALA A 119 -17.72 11.10 8.16
N GLY A 120 -16.40 11.20 8.25
CA GLY A 120 -15.67 11.66 9.43
C GLY A 120 -15.35 10.56 10.46
N ASP A 121 -15.81 9.33 10.24
CA ASP A 121 -15.51 8.17 11.10
C ASP A 121 -14.11 7.61 10.81
N ARG A 122 -13.08 8.33 11.29
CA ARG A 122 -11.67 7.99 11.07
C ARG A 122 -11.29 6.64 11.67
N VAL A 123 -11.67 6.40 12.93
CA VAL A 123 -11.34 5.15 13.64
C VAL A 123 -12.05 3.98 12.96
N GLY A 124 -13.35 4.11 12.68
CA GLY A 124 -14.10 3.07 12.01
C GLY A 124 -13.62 2.81 10.59
N ALA A 125 -13.12 3.82 9.87
CA ALA A 125 -12.48 3.64 8.57
C ALA A 125 -11.19 2.81 8.67
N CYS A 126 -10.25 3.18 9.55
CA CYS A 126 -9.02 2.40 9.75
C CYS A 126 -9.33 0.95 10.17
N ASP A 127 -10.38 0.74 10.97
CA ASP A 127 -10.83 -0.58 11.41
C ASP A 127 -11.36 -1.47 10.27
N GLU A 128 -11.94 -0.88 9.21
CA GLU A 128 -12.39 -1.62 8.02
C GLU A 128 -11.24 -2.29 7.27
N MET A 129 -9.99 -1.82 7.40
CA MET A 129 -8.82 -2.45 6.77
C MET A 129 -8.73 -3.94 7.13
N ARG A 130 -9.06 -4.32 8.38
CA ARG A 130 -8.98 -5.70 8.89
C ARG A 130 -9.89 -6.69 8.15
N ARG A 131 -10.91 -6.21 7.43
CA ARG A 131 -11.81 -7.06 6.64
C ARG A 131 -11.16 -7.55 5.34
N TRP A 132 -10.15 -6.85 4.84
CA TRP A 132 -9.45 -7.14 3.60
C TRP A 132 -8.32 -8.15 3.81
N LYS A 133 -8.70 -9.36 4.24
CA LYS A 133 -7.80 -10.45 4.62
C LYS A 133 -7.96 -11.73 3.80
N TYR A 134 -8.78 -11.71 2.76
CA TYR A 134 -9.11 -12.89 1.96
C TYR A 134 -8.41 -12.85 0.60
N VAL A 135 -7.93 -14.01 0.16
CA VAL A 135 -7.48 -14.29 -1.21
C VAL A 135 -8.22 -15.54 -1.65
N ASP A 136 -8.97 -15.46 -2.75
CA ASP A 136 -9.80 -16.56 -3.28
C ASP A 136 -10.68 -17.23 -2.20
N GLY A 137 -11.34 -16.40 -1.39
CA GLY A 137 -12.21 -16.85 -0.30
C GLY A 137 -11.50 -17.42 0.94
N LYS A 138 -10.16 -17.52 0.93
CA LYS A 138 -9.37 -18.05 2.05
C LYS A 138 -8.66 -16.94 2.80
N ILE A 139 -8.59 -17.08 4.13
CA ILE A 139 -7.88 -16.12 4.98
C ILE A 139 -6.37 -16.19 4.72
N SER A 140 -5.75 -15.04 4.46
CA SER A 140 -4.31 -14.89 4.30
C SER A 140 -3.68 -14.28 5.55
N ARG A 141 -2.75 -15.02 6.17
CA ARG A 141 -1.99 -14.51 7.33
C ARG A 141 -1.13 -13.29 6.97
N GLY A 142 -0.59 -13.27 5.74
CA GLY A 142 0.16 -12.12 5.23
C GLY A 142 -0.70 -10.86 5.14
N LEU A 143 -1.94 -10.98 4.65
CA LEU A 143 -2.86 -9.85 4.62
C LEU A 143 -3.27 -9.42 6.03
N ILE A 144 -3.54 -10.34 6.96
CA ILE A 144 -3.83 -9.97 8.36
C ILE A 144 -2.70 -9.11 8.94
N ASN A 145 -1.45 -9.56 8.79
CA ASN A 145 -0.29 -8.82 9.29
C ASN A 145 -0.13 -7.45 8.62
N ARG A 146 -0.35 -7.40 7.30
CA ARG A 146 -0.33 -6.14 6.53
C ARG A 146 -1.38 -5.15 7.03
N ARG A 147 -2.63 -5.58 7.16
CA ARG A 147 -3.73 -4.72 7.62
C ARG A 147 -3.53 -4.23 9.05
N ALA A 148 -2.95 -5.05 9.92
CA ALA A 148 -2.62 -4.61 11.29
C ALA A 148 -1.58 -3.46 11.29
N ILE A 149 -0.58 -3.53 10.42
CA ILE A 149 0.43 -2.47 10.26
C ILE A 149 -0.16 -1.20 9.67
N GLU A 150 -0.92 -1.33 8.58
CA GLU A 150 -1.58 -0.19 7.93
C GLU A 150 -2.60 0.48 8.85
N GLN A 151 -3.38 -0.30 9.59
CA GLN A 151 -4.32 0.21 10.59
C GLN A 151 -3.60 0.96 11.72
N GLU A 152 -2.50 0.40 12.25
CA GLU A 152 -1.71 1.07 13.29
C GLU A 152 -1.16 2.41 12.80
N LEU A 153 -0.72 2.50 11.54
CA LEU A 153 -0.28 3.77 10.95
C LEU A 153 -1.46 4.73 10.71
N CYS A 154 -2.59 4.23 10.20
CA CYS A 154 -3.82 4.99 9.95
C CYS A 154 -4.40 5.63 11.22
N LEU A 155 -4.24 4.99 12.37
CA LEU A 155 -4.70 5.51 13.65
C LEU A 155 -3.74 6.51 14.31
N ARG A 156 -2.59 6.80 13.71
CA ARG A 156 -1.68 7.81 14.24
C ARG A 156 -2.26 9.21 14.09
N SER A 157 -2.01 10.00 15.13
CA SER A 157 -2.42 11.40 15.27
C SER A 157 -1.25 12.36 15.07
N ASP A 158 -0.21 11.91 14.36
CA ASP A 158 1.01 12.67 14.09
C ASP A 158 0.74 13.93 13.27
#